data_AF-A0A6P2KLX8-F1
#
_entry.id   AF-A0A6P2KLX8-F1
#
_cell.length_a   1.000
_cell.length_b   1.000
_cell.length_c   1.000
_cell.angle_alpha   90.00
_cell.angle_beta   90.00
_cell.angle_gamma   90.00
#
_symmetry.space_group_name_H-M   'P 1'
#
loop_
_entity.id
_entity.type
_entity.pdbx_description
1 polymer ?
#
loop_
_entity_poly.entity_id
_entity_poly.type
_entity_poly.pdbx_seq_one_letter_code
_entity_poly.pdbx_strand_id
1 'polypeptide(L)'
;MFENPGGYGRAQILDAYEAVLQQYSVAAIVYARIIYPEARQTLPPSLQPLPAPSGPVTLAVVNRDYEQVLGMSAALWEMDMAANFGRPSKLPIPKYTGPVLIMPPLPPFPPLQDVRDPKFARLVTMTKKVDDAQKADLAREHAAIEQQYAEQAAWRARHLTGQYDHIDPRTGLPYAPPPQETQRWCMMGGGRVPC
;
A
#
# COMPACT_ATOMS: atom_id res chain seq x y z
N MET A 1 35.53 -4.01 -16.31
CA MET A 1 35.74 -5.22 -15.48
C MET A 1 35.31 -4.80 -14.08
N PHE A 2 34.16 -5.27 -13.59
CA PHE A 2 33.76 -4.98 -12.21
C PHE A 2 34.59 -5.89 -11.31
N GLU A 3 35.61 -5.34 -10.65
CA GLU A 3 36.35 -6.04 -9.61
C GLU A 3 35.40 -6.30 -8.44
N ASN A 4 35.40 -7.53 -7.93
CA ASN A 4 34.65 -7.92 -6.74
C ASN A 4 35.39 -7.38 -5.51
N PRO A 5 34.92 -6.30 -4.88
CA PRO A 5 35.68 -5.62 -3.82
C PRO A 5 35.85 -6.47 -2.55
N GLY A 6 35.09 -7.56 -2.40
CA GLY A 6 35.14 -8.44 -1.23
C GLY A 6 35.84 -9.78 -1.44
N GLY A 7 36.35 -10.09 -2.64
CA GLY A 7 37.00 -11.38 -2.92
C GLY A 7 36.07 -12.60 -2.83
N TYR A 8 34.75 -12.40 -2.77
CA TYR A 8 33.78 -13.48 -2.63
C TYR A 8 33.80 -14.43 -3.84
N GLY A 9 33.82 -15.73 -3.56
CA GLY A 9 33.68 -16.76 -4.59
C GLY A 9 32.28 -16.75 -5.21
N ARG A 10 32.16 -17.23 -6.45
CA ARG A 10 30.87 -17.37 -7.14
C ARG A 10 29.83 -18.12 -6.30
N ALA A 11 30.22 -19.20 -5.64
CA ALA A 11 29.32 -19.98 -4.77
C ALA A 11 28.80 -19.13 -3.60
N GLN A 12 29.67 -18.37 -2.93
CA GLN A 12 29.29 -17.51 -1.80
C GLN A 12 28.28 -16.43 -2.21
N ILE A 13 28.45 -15.85 -3.40
CA ILE A 13 27.51 -14.86 -3.94
C ILE A 13 26.14 -15.48 -4.20
N LEU A 14 26.10 -16.70 -4.74
CA LEU A 14 24.85 -17.42 -5.02
C LEU A 14 24.16 -17.85 -3.73
N ASP A 15 24.90 -18.38 -2.75
CA ASP A 15 24.37 -18.76 -1.43
C ASP A 15 23.78 -17.55 -0.69
N ALA A 16 24.49 -16.41 -0.71
CA ALA A 16 24.00 -15.19 -0.08
C ALA A 16 22.73 -14.67 -0.76
N TYR A 17 22.66 -14.74 -2.09
CA TYR A 17 21.47 -14.32 -2.82
C TYR A 17 20.29 -15.26 -2.58
N GLU A 18 20.52 -16.58 -2.52
CA GLU A 18 19.49 -17.55 -2.15
C GLU A 18 18.91 -17.26 -0.77
N ALA A 19 19.75 -16.88 0.21
CA ALA A 19 19.27 -16.47 1.52
C ALA A 19 18.33 -15.24 1.45
N VAL A 20 18.60 -14.28 0.55
CA VAL A 20 17.71 -13.13 0.32
C VAL A 20 16.35 -13.58 -0.25
N LEU A 21 16.35 -14.53 -1.20
CA LEU A 21 15.10 -15.09 -1.73
C LEU A 21 14.29 -15.80 -0.65
N GLN A 22 14.95 -16.60 0.19
CA GLN A 22 14.33 -17.29 1.31
C GLN A 22 13.70 -16.29 2.31
N GLN A 23 14.45 -15.24 2.68
CA GLN A 23 13.94 -14.17 3.55
C GLN A 23 12.71 -13.48 2.96
N TYR A 24 12.75 -13.17 1.66
CA TYR A 24 11.60 -12.60 0.97
C TYR A 24 10.39 -13.54 1.02
N SER A 25 10.60 -14.84 0.75
CA SER A 25 9.51 -15.82 0.76
C SER A 25 8.80 -15.89 2.11
N VAL A 26 9.56 -15.87 3.21
CA VAL A 26 9.03 -15.84 4.57
C VAL A 26 8.30 -14.52 4.83
N ALA A 27 8.90 -13.39 4.49
CA ALA A 27 8.29 -12.07 4.68
C ALA A 27 6.97 -11.92 3.91
N ALA A 28 6.91 -12.40 2.67
CA ALA A 28 5.72 -12.40 1.83
C ALA A 28 4.59 -13.23 2.45
N ILE A 29 4.90 -14.42 2.98
CA ILE A 29 3.92 -15.27 3.65
C ILE A 29 3.43 -14.61 4.94
N VAL A 30 4.34 -14.09 5.77
CA VAL A 30 3.97 -13.39 7.01
C VAL A 30 3.05 -12.21 6.69
N TYR A 31 3.41 -11.39 5.70
CA TYR A 31 2.56 -10.29 5.24
C TYR A 31 1.17 -10.78 4.84
N ALA A 32 1.10 -11.78 3.96
CA ALA A 32 -0.16 -12.37 3.50
C ALA A 32 -0.99 -12.87 4.68
N ARG A 33 -0.38 -13.50 5.69
CA ARG A 33 -1.09 -13.99 6.88
C ARG A 33 -1.60 -12.87 7.79
N ILE A 34 -0.96 -11.70 7.81
CA ILE A 34 -1.47 -10.55 8.58
C ILE A 34 -2.74 -10.00 7.93
N ILE A 35 -2.75 -9.82 6.60
CA ILE A 35 -3.92 -9.31 5.87
C ILE A 35 -5.00 -10.38 5.62
N TYR A 36 -4.62 -11.66 5.68
CA TYR A 36 -5.48 -12.80 5.42
C TYR A 36 -5.18 -13.99 6.37
N PRO A 37 -5.70 -13.92 7.62
CA PRO A 37 -5.29 -14.83 8.70
C PRO A 37 -5.64 -16.31 8.50
N GLU A 38 -4.79 -17.18 9.06
CA GLU A 38 -4.86 -18.65 8.96
C GLU A 38 -6.18 -19.27 9.38
N ALA A 39 -6.82 -18.73 10.42
CA ALA A 39 -8.12 -19.20 10.89
C ALA A 39 -9.21 -19.11 9.81
N ARG A 40 -8.94 -18.41 8.70
CA ARG A 40 -9.93 -18.10 7.68
C ARG A 40 -9.70 -18.76 6.34
N GLN A 41 -8.48 -19.14 5.89
CA GLN A 41 -8.29 -19.69 4.53
C GLN A 41 -6.86 -20.18 4.14
N THR A 42 -6.81 -20.96 3.05
CA THR A 42 -5.61 -21.41 2.34
C THR A 42 -5.03 -20.29 1.45
N LEU A 43 -3.70 -20.11 1.49
CA LEU A 43 -3.01 -19.17 0.61
C LEU A 43 -2.95 -19.70 -0.84
N PRO A 44 -2.81 -18.81 -1.85
CA PRO A 44 -2.54 -19.20 -3.22
C PRO A 44 -1.35 -20.16 -3.34
N PRO A 45 -1.34 -21.10 -4.30
CA PRO A 45 -0.20 -21.97 -4.56
C PRO A 45 1.10 -21.22 -4.85
N SER A 46 1.02 -20.01 -5.42
CA SER A 46 2.18 -19.15 -5.64
C SER A 46 2.80 -18.61 -4.35
N LEU A 47 2.05 -18.53 -3.24
CA LEU A 47 2.51 -18.10 -1.93
C LEU A 47 2.85 -19.30 -1.03
N GLN A 48 3.66 -20.20 -1.57
CA GLN A 48 4.29 -21.27 -0.81
C GLN A 48 5.74 -20.90 -0.48
N PRO A 49 6.26 -21.32 0.68
CA PRO A 49 7.64 -21.05 1.04
C PRO A 49 8.58 -21.68 0.01
N LEU A 50 9.70 -21.01 -0.24
CA LEU A 50 10.73 -21.59 -1.09
C LEU A 50 11.26 -22.87 -0.42
N PRO A 51 11.55 -23.93 -1.19
CA PRO A 51 12.19 -25.10 -0.64
C PRO A 51 13.59 -24.75 -0.15
N ALA A 52 14.02 -25.32 0.98
CA ALA A 52 15.41 -25.20 1.40
C ALA A 52 16.34 -25.83 0.35
N PRO A 53 17.51 -25.22 0.07
CA PRO A 53 18.47 -25.80 -0.85
C PRO A 53 18.92 -27.20 -0.38
N SER A 54 18.70 -28.23 -1.21
CA SER A 54 19.09 -29.60 -0.90
C SER A 54 20.54 -29.94 -1.31
N GLY A 55 21.26 -28.97 -1.87
CA GLY A 55 22.62 -29.11 -2.35
C GLY A 55 23.25 -27.75 -2.67
N PRO A 56 24.42 -27.72 -3.34
CA PRO A 56 25.11 -26.49 -3.69
C PRO A 56 24.22 -25.56 -4.51
N VAL A 57 24.15 -24.28 -4.13
CA VAL A 57 23.37 -23.30 -4.86
C VAL A 57 24.03 -23.02 -6.20
N THR A 58 23.25 -23.17 -7.27
CA THR A 58 23.69 -22.90 -8.64
C THR A 58 22.87 -21.76 -9.23
N LEU A 59 23.34 -21.16 -10.34
CA LEU A 59 22.54 -20.18 -11.08
C LEU A 59 21.17 -20.72 -11.50
N ALA A 60 21.06 -22.02 -11.79
CA ALA A 60 19.79 -22.62 -12.17
C ALA A 60 18.80 -22.65 -10.99
N VAL A 61 19.30 -22.92 -9.78
CA VAL A 61 18.50 -22.86 -8.53
C VAL A 61 18.03 -21.43 -8.29
N VAL A 62 18.96 -20.48 -8.28
CA VAL A 62 18.65 -19.06 -8.08
C VAL A 62 17.64 -18.53 -9.10
N ASN A 63 17.79 -18.86 -10.39
CA ASN A 63 16.87 -18.39 -11.42
C ASN A 63 15.47 -18.99 -11.24
N ARG A 64 15.37 -20.28 -10.92
CA ARG A 64 14.09 -20.94 -10.61
C ARG A 64 13.42 -20.29 -9.40
N ASP A 65 14.17 -20.07 -8.33
CA ASP A 65 13.64 -19.55 -7.08
C ASP A 65 13.27 -18.07 -7.21
N TYR A 66 13.99 -17.31 -8.03
CA TYR A 66 13.61 -15.96 -8.41
C TYR A 66 12.31 -15.92 -9.23
N GLU A 67 12.08 -16.83 -10.18
CA GLU A 67 10.79 -16.94 -10.88
C GLU A 67 9.63 -17.18 -9.92
N GLN A 68 9.83 -18.04 -8.92
CA GLN A 68 8.84 -18.29 -7.88
C GLN A 68 8.59 -17.04 -7.03
N VAL A 69 9.64 -16.31 -6.65
CA VAL A 69 9.55 -15.02 -5.94
C VAL A 69 8.77 -13.97 -6.74
N LEU A 70 8.95 -13.90 -8.07
CA LEU A 70 8.13 -13.02 -8.92
C LEU A 70 6.65 -13.42 -8.89
N GLY A 71 6.36 -14.73 -8.87
CA GLY A 71 5.00 -15.25 -8.70
C GLY A 71 4.41 -14.93 -7.32
N MET A 72 5.22 -15.02 -6.25
CA MET A 72 4.83 -14.60 -4.90
C MET A 72 4.50 -13.12 -4.87
N SER A 73 5.35 -12.26 -5.45
CA SER A 73 5.15 -10.81 -5.48
C SER A 73 3.86 -10.42 -6.20
N ALA A 74 3.59 -11.03 -7.36
CA ALA A 74 2.35 -10.77 -8.09
C ALA A 74 1.11 -11.18 -7.28
N ALA A 75 1.15 -12.35 -6.63
CA ALA A 75 0.02 -12.78 -5.79
C ALA A 75 -0.14 -11.91 -4.55
N LEU A 76 0.97 -11.52 -3.91
CA LEU A 76 0.96 -10.65 -2.74
C LEU A 76 0.38 -9.27 -3.07
N TRP A 77 0.70 -8.74 -4.24
CA TRP A 77 0.16 -7.48 -4.74
C TRP A 77 -1.36 -7.51 -4.90
N GLU A 78 -1.91 -8.55 -5.54
CA GLU A 78 -3.36 -8.71 -5.67
C GLU A 78 -4.05 -8.80 -4.31
N MET A 79 -3.41 -9.48 -3.34
CA MET A 79 -3.91 -9.55 -1.97
C MET A 79 -3.85 -8.18 -1.27
N ASP A 80 -2.77 -7.43 -1.48
CA ASP A 80 -2.57 -6.10 -0.93
C ASP A 80 -3.60 -5.10 -1.44
N MET A 81 -3.84 -5.10 -2.75
CA MET A 81 -4.82 -4.23 -3.39
C MET A 81 -6.24 -4.50 -2.86
N ALA A 82 -6.58 -5.76 -2.61
CA ALA A 82 -7.84 -6.12 -1.98
C ALA A 82 -7.91 -5.66 -0.52
N ALA A 83 -6.85 -5.91 0.26
CA ALA A 83 -6.80 -5.58 1.67
C ALA A 83 -6.83 -4.06 1.94
N ASN A 84 -6.06 -3.27 1.19
CA ASN A 84 -5.89 -1.84 1.42
C ASN A 84 -6.94 -1.00 0.67
N PHE A 85 -7.23 -1.34 -0.59
CA PHE A 85 -8.10 -0.54 -1.45
C PHE A 85 -9.48 -1.17 -1.67
N GLY A 86 -9.75 -2.38 -1.16
CA GLY A 86 -11.04 -3.06 -1.33
C GLY A 86 -11.28 -3.55 -2.76
N ARG A 87 -10.21 -3.75 -3.55
CA ARG A 87 -10.34 -4.26 -4.92
C ARG A 87 -10.94 -5.67 -4.94
N PRO A 88 -11.76 -6.00 -5.97
CA PRO A 88 -12.20 -7.37 -6.19
C PRO A 88 -11.00 -8.29 -6.35
N SER A 89 -10.97 -9.38 -5.59
CA SER A 89 -9.94 -10.43 -5.68
C SER A 89 -10.60 -11.80 -5.82
N LYS A 90 -9.84 -12.76 -6.33
CA LYS A 90 -10.24 -14.17 -6.39
C LYS A 90 -10.39 -14.77 -4.99
N LEU A 91 -9.71 -14.18 -4.00
CA LEU A 91 -9.83 -14.54 -2.60
C LEU A 91 -10.74 -13.51 -1.91
N PRO A 92 -11.62 -13.92 -0.98
CA PRO A 92 -12.45 -13.01 -0.20
C PRO A 92 -11.61 -12.37 0.92
N ILE A 93 -10.65 -11.54 0.53
CA ILE A 93 -9.75 -10.85 1.43
C ILE A 93 -10.52 -9.68 2.06
N PRO A 94 -10.69 -9.66 3.40
CA PRO A 94 -11.36 -8.55 4.05
C PRO A 94 -10.49 -7.29 3.97
N LYS A 95 -11.14 -6.13 4.01
CA LYS A 95 -10.42 -4.86 4.17
C LYS A 95 -9.61 -4.90 5.46
N TYR A 96 -8.33 -4.61 5.37
CA TYR A 96 -7.42 -4.59 6.51
C TYR A 96 -7.58 -3.27 7.28
N THR A 97 -7.72 -3.38 8.61
CA THR A 97 -7.98 -2.23 9.50
C THR A 97 -6.92 -2.08 10.61
N GLY A 98 -5.77 -2.76 10.48
CA GLY A 98 -4.68 -2.70 11.44
C GLY A 98 -3.68 -1.57 11.17
N PRO A 99 -2.51 -1.59 11.83
CA PRO A 99 -1.42 -0.63 11.59
C PRO A 99 -0.94 -0.65 10.14
N VAL A 100 -0.41 0.45 9.61
CA VAL A 100 0.13 0.50 8.24
C VAL A 100 1.16 -0.61 8.05
N LEU A 101 0.92 -1.45 7.05
CA LEU A 101 1.84 -2.51 6.64
C LEU A 101 2.56 -2.10 5.36
N ILE A 102 3.83 -2.47 5.27
CA ILE A 102 4.65 -2.24 4.08
C ILE A 102 4.89 -3.60 3.45
N MET A 103 4.42 -3.76 2.22
CA MET A 103 4.67 -4.98 1.45
C MET A 103 6.19 -5.17 1.29
N PRO A 104 6.72 -6.39 1.48
CA PRO A 104 8.14 -6.68 1.27
C PRO A 104 8.58 -6.25 -0.15
N PRO A 105 9.68 -5.48 -0.28
CA PRO A 105 10.16 -5.06 -1.59
C PRO A 105 10.66 -6.27 -2.38
N LEU A 106 10.39 -6.27 -3.68
CA LEU A 106 10.87 -7.34 -4.56
C LEU A 106 12.42 -7.41 -4.52
N PRO A 107 13.02 -8.60 -4.39
CA PRO A 107 14.48 -8.73 -4.40
C PRO A 107 15.09 -8.22 -5.72
N PRO A 108 16.32 -7.69 -5.68
CA PRO A 108 17.03 -7.26 -6.89
C PRO A 108 17.25 -8.45 -7.83
N PHE A 109 17.57 -8.21 -9.10
CA PHE A 109 17.85 -9.28 -10.05
C PHE A 109 18.96 -10.22 -9.54
N PRO A 110 18.89 -11.53 -9.88
CA PRO A 110 19.95 -12.47 -9.58
C PRO A 110 21.33 -11.97 -10.02
N PRO A 111 22.37 -12.15 -9.21
CA PRO A 111 23.73 -11.77 -9.58
C PRO A 111 24.30 -12.76 -10.59
N LEU A 112 25.43 -12.39 -11.20
CA LEU A 112 26.24 -13.25 -12.08
C LEU A 112 25.51 -13.79 -13.32
N GLN A 113 24.46 -13.08 -13.76
CA GLN A 113 23.70 -13.42 -14.96
C GLN A 113 24.46 -12.99 -16.21
N ASP A 114 24.34 -13.81 -17.27
CA ASP A 114 24.78 -13.42 -18.60
C ASP A 114 23.60 -12.76 -19.33
N VAL A 115 23.81 -11.55 -19.84
CA VAL A 115 22.80 -10.79 -20.60
C VAL A 115 22.34 -11.52 -21.86
N ARG A 116 23.18 -12.44 -22.38
CA ARG A 116 22.88 -13.26 -23.55
C ARG A 116 22.14 -14.56 -23.19
N ASP A 117 22.00 -14.89 -21.90
CA ASP A 117 21.29 -16.09 -21.48
C ASP A 117 19.77 -15.90 -21.68
N PRO A 118 19.11 -16.75 -22.48
CA PRO A 118 17.65 -16.70 -22.64
C PRO A 118 16.89 -16.83 -21.31
N LYS A 119 17.46 -17.51 -20.31
CA LYS A 119 16.86 -17.60 -18.97
C LYS A 119 16.85 -16.23 -18.29
N PHE A 120 17.95 -15.48 -18.38
CA PHE A 120 18.01 -14.13 -17.83
C PHE A 120 17.04 -13.18 -18.55
N ALA A 121 16.96 -13.25 -19.88
CA ALA A 121 15.99 -12.47 -20.65
C ALA A 121 14.54 -12.76 -20.24
N ARG A 122 14.22 -14.02 -19.93
CA ARG A 122 12.93 -14.42 -19.37
C ARG A 122 12.68 -13.78 -18.00
N LEU A 123 13.65 -13.81 -17.10
CA LEU A 123 13.53 -13.14 -15.80
C LEU A 123 13.26 -11.64 -15.95
N VAL A 124 14.02 -10.96 -16.81
CA VAL A 124 13.83 -9.53 -17.10
C VAL A 124 12.42 -9.24 -17.59
N THR A 125 11.92 -10.06 -18.50
CA THR A 125 10.57 -9.94 -19.04
C THR A 125 9.50 -10.14 -17.97
N MET A 126 9.66 -11.15 -17.11
CA MET A 126 8.73 -11.42 -16.01
C MET A 126 8.73 -10.29 -14.97
N THR A 127 9.90 -9.82 -14.55
CA THR A 127 10.02 -8.69 -13.61
C THR A 127 9.38 -7.43 -14.18
N LYS A 128 9.65 -7.12 -15.45
CA LYS A 128 9.03 -5.97 -16.12
C LYS A 128 7.50 -6.10 -16.15
N LYS A 129 6.97 -7.29 -16.45
CA LYS A 129 5.53 -7.53 -16.44
C LYS A 129 4.90 -7.28 -15.07
N VAL A 130 5.57 -7.69 -14.00
CA VAL A 130 5.10 -7.43 -12.63
C VAL A 130 5.15 -5.94 -12.33
N ASP A 131 6.27 -5.27 -12.58
CA ASP A 131 6.45 -3.83 -12.34
C ASP A 131 5.44 -2.97 -13.12
N ASP A 132 5.24 -3.25 -14.41
CA ASP A 132 4.29 -2.54 -15.27
C ASP A 132 2.84 -2.71 -14.76
N ALA A 133 2.48 -3.91 -14.29
CA ALA A 133 1.15 -4.17 -13.73
C ALA A 133 0.92 -3.40 -12.43
N GLN A 134 1.89 -3.44 -11.50
CA GLN A 134 1.81 -2.74 -10.22
C GLN A 134 1.75 -1.21 -10.41
N LYS A 135 2.56 -0.67 -11.33
CA LYS A 135 2.51 0.76 -11.69
C LYS A 135 1.16 1.15 -12.29
N ALA A 136 0.60 0.33 -13.17
CA ALA A 136 -0.70 0.59 -13.76
C ALA A 136 -1.82 0.58 -12.70
N ASP A 137 -1.76 -0.32 -11.73
CA ASP A 137 -2.70 -0.35 -10.60
C ASP A 137 -2.60 0.90 -9.75
N LEU A 138 -1.39 1.28 -9.35
CA LEU A 138 -1.17 2.50 -8.57
C LEU A 138 -1.64 3.75 -9.32
N ALA A 139 -1.35 3.85 -10.61
CA ALA A 139 -1.82 4.97 -11.43
C ALA A 139 -3.36 5.05 -11.46
N ARG A 140 -4.04 3.90 -11.51
CA ARG A 140 -5.51 3.85 -11.43
C ARG A 140 -6.05 4.30 -10.07
N GLU A 141 -5.40 3.90 -8.97
CA GLU A 141 -5.78 4.37 -7.64
C GLU A 141 -5.57 5.87 -7.48
N HIS A 142 -4.43 6.39 -7.92
CA HIS A 142 -4.15 7.82 -7.89
C HIS A 142 -5.21 8.61 -8.67
N ALA A 143 -5.55 8.17 -9.89
CA ALA A 143 -6.60 8.82 -10.68
C ALA A 143 -7.97 8.77 -10.00
N ALA A 144 -8.33 7.65 -9.35
CA ALA A 144 -9.60 7.52 -8.64
C ALA A 144 -9.68 8.45 -7.42
N ILE A 145 -8.58 8.57 -6.67
CA ILE A 145 -8.46 9.48 -5.54
C ILE A 145 -8.59 10.94 -6.01
N GLU A 146 -7.88 11.31 -7.08
CA GLU A 146 -7.97 12.66 -7.66
C GLU A 146 -9.40 13.01 -8.11
N GLN A 147 -10.10 12.06 -8.73
CA GLN A 147 -11.51 12.23 -9.11
C GLN A 147 -12.39 12.46 -7.87
N GLN A 148 -12.23 11.67 -6.80
CA GLN A 148 -12.99 11.86 -5.56
C GLN A 148 -12.74 13.25 -4.94
N TYR A 149 -11.48 13.71 -4.93
CA TYR A 149 -11.17 15.05 -4.46
C TYR A 149 -11.78 16.15 -5.34
N ALA A 150 -11.76 15.97 -6.66
CA ALA A 150 -12.37 16.90 -7.60
C ALA A 150 -13.89 16.96 -7.43
N GLU A 151 -14.56 15.82 -7.28
CA GLU A 151 -16.00 15.73 -6.99
C GLU A 151 -16.34 16.39 -5.66
N GLN A 152 -15.56 16.14 -4.61
CA GLN A 152 -15.75 16.76 -3.30
C GLN A 152 -15.51 18.28 -3.35
N ALA A 153 -14.53 18.75 -4.13
CA ALA A 153 -14.31 20.17 -4.36
C ALA A 153 -15.46 20.81 -5.15
N ALA A 154 -15.95 20.15 -6.20
CA ALA A 154 -17.09 20.61 -6.99
C ALA A 154 -18.38 20.63 -6.15
N TRP A 155 -18.59 19.63 -5.29
CA TRP A 155 -19.69 19.61 -4.35
C TRP A 155 -19.60 20.79 -3.37
N ARG A 156 -18.44 21.03 -2.75
CA ARG A 156 -18.22 22.19 -1.86
C ARG A 156 -18.42 23.53 -2.57
N ALA A 157 -17.98 23.67 -3.82
CA ALA A 157 -18.18 24.88 -4.60
C ALA A 157 -19.66 25.16 -4.90
N ARG A 158 -20.49 24.11 -5.07
CA ARG A 158 -21.94 24.23 -5.26
C ARG A 158 -22.71 24.41 -3.93
N HIS A 159 -22.14 23.95 -2.82
CA HIS A 159 -22.73 24.03 -1.48
C HIS A 159 -21.86 24.96 -0.62
N LEU A 160 -21.95 26.26 -0.88
CA LEU A 160 -21.28 27.28 -0.08
C LEU A 160 -21.68 27.09 1.40
N THR A 161 -20.70 26.70 2.22
CA THR A 161 -20.76 26.78 3.69
C THR A 161 -21.13 28.22 4.04
N GLY A 162 -22.36 28.44 4.51
CA GLY A 162 -22.97 29.77 4.56
C GLY A 162 -24.46 29.77 4.23
N GLN A 163 -24.93 28.93 3.30
CA GLN A 163 -26.34 28.94 2.90
C GLN A 163 -27.30 28.47 4.01
N TYR A 164 -26.81 27.69 4.98
CA TYR A 164 -27.59 27.17 6.10
C TYR A 164 -27.02 27.55 7.47
N ASP A 165 -26.03 28.45 7.53
CA ASP A 165 -25.38 28.84 8.79
C ASP A 165 -26.34 29.61 9.73
N HIS A 166 -27.44 30.12 9.18
CA HIS A 166 -28.50 30.77 9.94
C HIS A 166 -29.56 29.78 10.46
N ILE A 167 -29.49 28.49 10.09
CA ILE A 167 -30.44 27.44 10.48
C ILE A 167 -29.79 26.53 11.52
N ASP A 168 -30.45 26.33 12.65
CA ASP A 168 -30.01 25.39 13.68
C ASP A 168 -30.22 23.94 13.19
N PRO A 169 -29.16 23.13 13.06
CA PRO A 169 -29.26 21.76 12.57
C PRO A 169 -30.06 20.83 13.49
N ARG A 170 -30.32 21.22 14.75
CA ARG A 170 -31.13 20.43 15.69
C ARG A 170 -32.63 20.61 15.49
N THR A 171 -33.05 21.76 14.99
CA THR A 171 -34.47 22.16 14.93
C THR A 171 -34.94 22.41 13.51
N GLY A 172 -34.03 22.60 12.55
CA GLY A 172 -34.35 22.93 11.16
C GLY A 172 -34.93 24.34 10.99
N LEU A 173 -34.87 25.18 12.02
CA LEU A 173 -35.37 26.55 12.05
C LEU A 173 -34.22 27.55 12.17
N PRO A 174 -34.41 28.83 11.79
CA PRO A 174 -33.39 29.86 11.99
C PRO A 174 -32.99 29.99 13.48
N TYR A 175 -31.71 30.27 13.76
CA TYR A 175 -31.25 30.58 15.11
C TYR A 175 -32.08 31.73 15.69
N ALA A 176 -32.50 31.62 16.95
CA ALA A 176 -33.16 32.71 17.65
C ALA A 176 -32.24 33.94 17.64
N PRO A 177 -32.77 35.16 17.41
CA PRO A 177 -31.96 36.36 17.48
C PRO A 177 -31.30 36.44 18.86
N PRO A 178 -30.02 36.82 18.95
CA PRO A 178 -29.34 36.93 20.24
C PRO A 178 -30.15 37.86 21.15
N PRO A 179 -30.30 37.53 22.44
CA PRO A 179 -31.01 38.40 23.36
C PRO A 179 -30.37 39.78 23.30
N GLN A 180 -31.13 40.78 22.87
CA GLN A 180 -30.73 42.16 23.02
C GLN A 180 -30.77 42.45 24.52
N GLU A 181 -29.65 42.23 25.20
CA GLU A 181 -29.45 42.85 26.51
C GLU A 181 -29.56 44.34 26.29
N THR A 182 -30.73 44.88 26.61
CA THR A 182 -30.93 46.32 26.66
C THR A 182 -30.11 46.77 27.84
N GLN A 183 -28.83 47.10 27.64
CA GLN A 183 -28.01 47.72 28.68
C GLN A 183 -28.75 48.98 29.12
N ARG A 184 -29.34 48.95 30.32
CA ARG A 184 -29.98 50.13 30.88
C ARG A 184 -28.84 50.96 31.44
N TRP A 185 -28.85 52.24 31.13
CA TRP A 185 -27.82 53.14 31.62
C TRP A 185 -28.47 54.01 32.68
N CYS A 186 -27.96 53.92 33.90
CA CYS A 186 -28.39 54.77 35.01
C CYS A 186 -27.47 55.99 35.07
N MET A 187 -28.04 57.16 35.34
CA MET A 187 -27.28 58.38 35.59
C MET A 187 -26.94 58.44 37.08
N MET A 188 -25.67 58.26 37.43
CA MET A 188 -25.19 58.42 38.80
C MET A 188 -24.02 59.40 38.81
N GLY A 189 -24.13 60.48 39.59
CA GLY A 189 -23.04 61.47 39.76
C GLY A 189 -22.58 62.16 38.47
N GLY A 190 -23.47 62.31 37.47
CA GLY A 190 -23.14 62.97 36.20
C GLY A 190 -22.50 62.06 35.13
N GLY A 191 -22.34 60.76 35.40
CA GLY A 191 -21.91 59.76 34.42
C GLY A 191 -22.97 58.68 34.15
N ARG A 192 -22.94 58.08 32.95
CA ARG A 192 -23.72 56.88 32.62
C ARG A 192 -22.99 55.64 33.12
N VAL A 193 -23.64 54.87 34.00
CA VAL A 193 -23.15 53.58 34.49
C VAL A 193 -24.14 52.45 34.14
N PRO A 194 -23.68 51.21 33.89
CA PRO A 194 -24.57 50.10 33.56
C PRO A 194 -25.48 49.73 34.72
N CYS A 195 -26.76 49.47 34.40
CA CYS A 195 -27.81 48.90 35.23
C CYS A 195 -28.82 48.16 34.32
#